data_AF-A0A7K2J1B0-F1
#
_entry.id   AF-A0A7K2J1B0-F1
#
_cell.length_a   1.000
_cell.length_b   1.000
_cell.length_c   1.000
_cell.angle_alpha   90.00
_cell.angle_beta   90.00
_cell.angle_gamma   90.00
#
_symmetry.space_group_name_H-M   'P 1'
#
loop_
_entity.id
_entity.type
_entity.pdbx_description
1 polymer ?
#
loop_
_entity_poly.entity_id
_entity_poly.type
_entity_poly.pdbx_seq_one_letter_code
_entity_poly.pdbx_strand_id
1 'polypeptide(L)'
;MPAEPSARLTAREAITLLTGAADFTEHRPPPRTLPPDGPLGWTGYDAARERAAERTGEEESVVYGTGLVGDRACVLLSFEFGFLGGSLGLLTGDRLEAAYDLALTRRLPLLALVATGGSRMQEGMVALTQLQRVAAASTRLRAAGLAQLAVV
;
A
#
# COMPACT_ATOMS: atom_id res chain seq x y z
N MET A 1 13.58 -29.14 11.86
CA MET A 1 12.50 -28.36 12.46
C MET A 1 11.77 -27.64 11.34
N PRO A 2 10.57 -28.06 10.92
CA PRO A 2 9.77 -27.21 10.04
C PRO A 2 9.53 -25.90 10.78
N ALA A 3 9.81 -24.76 10.13
CA ALA A 3 9.51 -23.46 10.70
C ALA A 3 8.01 -23.43 10.99
N GLU A 4 7.63 -23.06 12.21
CA GLU A 4 6.22 -22.78 12.50
C GLU A 4 5.73 -21.73 11.50
N PRO A 5 4.50 -21.85 10.95
CA PRO A 5 3.99 -20.84 10.05
C PRO A 5 3.99 -19.50 10.79
N SER A 6 4.95 -18.64 10.46
CA SER A 6 5.00 -17.27 10.97
C SER A 6 3.64 -16.66 10.69
N ALA A 7 2.93 -16.25 11.75
CA ALA A 7 1.76 -15.42 11.58
C ALA A 7 2.15 -14.25 10.66
N ARG A 8 1.33 -13.99 9.63
CA ARG A 8 1.60 -12.87 8.73
C ARG A 8 1.45 -11.59 9.53
N LEU A 9 2.47 -10.75 9.51
CA LEU A 9 2.42 -9.43 10.09
C LEU A 9 1.37 -8.58 9.36
N THR A 10 0.63 -7.77 10.11
CA THR A 10 -0.16 -6.67 9.57
C THR A 10 0.74 -5.59 8.96
N ALA A 11 0.16 -4.71 8.15
CA ALA A 11 0.90 -3.63 7.52
C ALA A 11 1.63 -2.75 8.56
N ARG A 12 0.94 -2.43 9.67
CA ARG A 12 1.47 -1.59 10.76
C ARG A 12 2.50 -2.29 11.63
N GLU A 13 2.33 -3.59 11.91
CA GLU A 13 3.35 -4.36 12.62
C GLU A 13 4.65 -4.42 11.82
N ALA A 14 4.55 -4.62 10.49
CA ALA A 14 5.71 -4.64 9.62
C ALA A 14 6.42 -3.27 9.56
N ILE A 15 5.67 -2.16 9.51
CA ILE A 15 6.24 -0.80 9.62
C ILE A 15 6.93 -0.61 10.98
N THR A 16 6.24 -0.96 12.07
CA THR A 16 6.74 -0.80 13.44
C THR A 16 8.03 -1.57 13.67
N LEU A 17 8.14 -2.77 13.10
CA LEU A 17 9.35 -3.60 13.17
C LEU A 17 10.56 -2.90 12.54
N LEU A 18 10.34 -2.12 11.48
CA LEU A 18 11.41 -1.41 10.77
C LEU A 18 11.76 -0.07 11.40
N THR A 19 10.76 0.64 11.93
CA THR A 19 10.96 2.02 12.42
C THR A 19 11.25 2.12 13.91
N GLY A 20 10.86 1.13 14.70
CA GLY A 20 10.60 1.37 16.12
C GLY A 20 9.34 2.22 16.27
N ALA A 21 8.51 1.93 17.26
CA ALA A 21 7.11 2.38 17.36
C ALA A 21 6.85 3.90 17.34
N ALA A 22 7.88 4.76 17.42
CA ALA A 22 7.73 6.22 17.55
C ALA A 22 7.93 7.02 16.27
N ASP A 23 8.60 6.46 15.24
CA ASP A 23 9.17 7.27 14.15
C ASP A 23 8.42 7.19 12.82
N PHE A 24 7.18 6.67 12.82
CA PHE A 24 6.36 6.61 11.61
C PHE A 24 5.31 7.72 11.57
N THR A 25 5.38 8.56 10.54
CA THR A 25 4.33 9.53 10.19
C THR A 25 3.57 9.00 8.99
N GLU A 26 2.31 8.61 9.19
CA GLU A 26 1.41 8.18 8.12
C GLU A 26 0.97 9.36 7.24
N HIS A 27 0.82 9.12 5.94
CA HIS A 27 0.31 10.10 4.98
C HIS A 27 -0.94 9.54 4.28
N ARG A 28 -1.77 10.42 3.72
CA ARG A 28 -2.95 10.05 2.93
C ARG A 28 -2.98 10.84 1.61
N PRO A 29 -3.37 10.23 0.49
CA PRO A 29 -3.57 10.96 -0.75
C PRO A 29 -4.83 11.84 -0.62
N PRO A 30 -5.05 12.80 -1.54
CA PRO A 30 -6.33 13.48 -1.65
C PRO A 30 -7.48 12.47 -1.69
N PRO A 31 -8.57 12.70 -0.93
CA PRO A 31 -9.66 11.74 -0.84
C PRO A 31 -10.33 11.57 -2.20
N ARG A 32 -10.64 10.32 -2.54
CA ARG A 32 -11.44 9.95 -3.71
C ARG A 32 -12.63 9.12 -3.27
N THR A 33 -13.82 9.54 -3.69
CA THR A 33 -15.05 8.79 -3.46
C THR A 33 -15.27 7.80 -4.59
N LEU A 34 -15.57 6.55 -4.26
CA LEU A 34 -16.03 5.56 -5.23
C LEU A 34 -17.56 5.67 -5.39
N PRO A 35 -18.11 5.37 -6.57
CA PRO A 35 -19.55 5.17 -6.70
C PRO A 35 -20.01 3.96 -5.86
N PRO A 36 -21.31 3.85 -5.54
CA PRO A 36 -21.85 2.71 -4.79
C PRO A 36 -21.44 1.38 -5.43
N ASP A 37 -20.95 0.46 -4.60
CA ASP A 37 -20.43 -0.84 -5.02
C ASP A 37 -19.29 -0.75 -6.06
N GLY A 38 -18.53 0.35 -5.99
CA GLY A 38 -17.32 0.58 -6.78
C GLY A 38 -17.60 0.84 -8.27
N PRO A 39 -16.53 1.01 -9.07
CA PRO A 39 -16.64 1.47 -10.45
C PRO A 39 -17.41 0.52 -11.38
N LEU A 40 -17.64 -0.73 -10.97
CA LEU A 40 -18.42 -1.71 -11.72
C LEU A 40 -19.83 -1.93 -11.16
N GLY A 41 -20.18 -1.31 -10.03
CA GLY A 41 -21.43 -1.60 -9.31
C GLY A 41 -21.50 -3.07 -8.86
N TRP A 42 -20.38 -3.63 -8.41
CA TRP A 42 -20.30 -5.02 -7.97
C TRP A 42 -21.07 -5.21 -6.66
N THR A 43 -22.24 -5.84 -6.73
CA THR A 43 -23.15 -5.96 -5.58
C THR A 43 -22.46 -6.46 -4.31
N GLY A 44 -22.54 -5.66 -3.25
CA GLY A 44 -21.97 -5.97 -1.93
C GLY A 44 -20.48 -5.70 -1.78
N TYR A 45 -19.86 -5.00 -2.74
CA TYR A 45 -18.46 -4.59 -2.66
C TYR A 45 -18.24 -3.57 -1.55
N ASP A 46 -19.12 -2.58 -1.37
CA ASP A 46 -18.96 -1.60 -0.28
C ASP A 46 -19.03 -2.30 1.09
N ALA A 47 -20.00 -3.19 1.28
CA ALA A 47 -20.09 -3.99 2.50
C ALA A 47 -18.87 -4.89 2.71
N ALA A 48 -18.24 -5.40 1.64
CA ALA A 48 -17.00 -6.16 1.74
C ALA A 48 -15.81 -5.30 2.17
N ARG A 49 -15.72 -4.05 1.68
CA ARG A 49 -14.72 -3.06 2.10
C ARG A 49 -14.91 -2.65 3.55
N GLU A 50 -16.15 -2.38 3.97
CA GLU A 50 -16.47 -2.05 5.38
C GLU A 50 -16.03 -3.16 6.33
N ARG A 51 -16.41 -4.41 6.07
CA ARG A 51 -15.95 -5.56 6.88
C ARG A 51 -14.43 -5.72 6.89
N ALA A 52 -13.75 -5.38 5.79
CA ALA A 52 -12.31 -5.41 5.73
C ALA A 52 -11.68 -4.31 6.60
N ALA A 53 -12.26 -3.10 6.57
CA ALA A 53 -11.84 -1.99 7.40
C ALA A 53 -12.06 -2.27 8.89
N GLU A 54 -13.22 -2.79 9.27
CA GLU A 54 -13.50 -3.19 10.66
C GLU A 54 -12.52 -4.26 11.16
N ARG A 55 -12.21 -5.26 10.32
CA ARG A 55 -11.30 -6.36 10.69
C ARG A 55 -9.85 -5.91 10.84
N THR A 56 -9.39 -5.01 9.97
CA THR A 56 -7.96 -4.64 9.88
C THR A 56 -7.62 -3.34 10.60
N GLY A 57 -8.62 -2.48 10.82
CA GLY A 57 -8.42 -1.09 11.23
C GLY A 57 -7.92 -0.19 10.10
N GLU A 58 -7.74 -0.71 8.87
CA GLU A 58 -7.24 0.05 7.74
C GLU A 58 -8.35 0.50 6.79
N GLU A 59 -8.17 1.68 6.21
CA GLU A 59 -9.09 2.22 5.20
C GLU A 59 -8.89 1.61 3.79
N GLU A 60 -7.73 1.02 3.53
CA GLU A 60 -7.38 0.38 2.25
C GLU A 60 -6.18 -0.57 2.42
N SER A 61 -5.90 -1.38 1.40
CA SER A 61 -4.86 -2.42 1.38
C SER A 61 -3.41 -1.95 1.41
N VAL A 62 -3.14 -0.65 1.52
CA VAL A 62 -1.79 -0.10 1.67
C VAL A 62 -1.79 0.99 2.72
N VAL A 63 -0.86 0.91 3.66
CA VAL A 63 -0.46 1.99 4.55
C VAL A 63 0.85 2.56 4.02
N TYR A 64 1.00 3.89 3.98
CA TYR A 64 2.26 4.50 3.59
C TYR A 64 2.56 5.75 4.40
N GLY A 65 3.83 6.09 4.45
CA GLY A 65 4.27 7.30 5.11
C GLY A 65 5.79 7.41 5.18
N THR A 66 6.28 8.24 6.09
CA THR A 66 7.71 8.46 6.29
C THR A 66 8.14 7.95 7.65
N GLY A 67 9.31 7.35 7.72
CA GLY A 67 9.93 7.00 8.99
C GLY A 67 11.41 6.70 8.86
N LEU A 68 12.05 6.42 9.99
CA LEU A 68 13.45 6.02 10.03
C LEU A 68 13.56 4.50 9.91
N VAL A 69 14.48 4.00 9.09
CA VAL A 69 14.91 2.60 9.10
C VAL A 69 16.38 2.61 9.48
N GLY A 70 16.68 2.23 10.72
CA GLY A 70 17.97 2.55 11.32
C GLY A 70 18.17 4.07 11.43
N ASP A 71 19.22 4.60 10.80
CA ASP A 71 19.52 6.04 10.75
C ASP A 71 18.99 6.72 9.46
N ARG A 72 18.28 5.98 8.59
CA ARG A 72 17.88 6.46 7.26
C ARG A 72 16.41 6.83 7.22
N ALA A 73 16.12 8.08 6.85
CA ALA A 73 14.77 8.49 6.50
C ALA A 73 14.33 7.84 5.19
N CYS A 74 13.19 7.16 5.22
CA CYS A 74 12.61 6.43 4.12
C CYS A 74 11.14 6.80 3.94
N VAL A 75 10.64 6.69 2.72
CA VAL A 75 9.21 6.46 2.51
C VAL A 75 8.96 4.97 2.62
N LEU A 76 8.03 4.59 3.48
CA LEU A 76 7.60 3.22 3.72
C LEU A 76 6.22 3.04 3.11
N LEU A 77 6.02 1.95 2.37
CA LEU A 77 4.70 1.47 1.98
C LEU A 77 4.58 0.01 2.38
N SER A 78 3.45 -0.36 2.98
CA SER A 78 3.21 -1.68 3.54
C SER A 78 1.81 -2.13 3.19
N PHE A 79 1.69 -3.31 2.58
CA PHE A 79 0.41 -3.87 2.19
C PHE A 79 -0.27 -4.58 3.36
N GLU A 80 -1.58 -4.37 3.49
CA GLU A 80 -2.44 -5.05 4.46
C GLU A 80 -3.18 -6.19 3.76
N PHE A 81 -2.65 -7.42 3.88
CA PHE A 81 -3.25 -8.60 3.23
C PHE A 81 -4.65 -8.90 3.77
N GLY A 82 -4.93 -8.57 5.03
CA GLY A 82 -6.26 -8.68 5.62
C GLY A 82 -7.30 -7.79 4.93
N PHE A 83 -6.88 -6.73 4.24
CA PHE A 83 -7.79 -5.85 3.49
C PHE A 83 -7.97 -6.39 2.07
N LEU A 84 -9.02 -7.20 1.89
CA LEU A 84 -9.38 -7.81 0.60
C LEU A 84 -8.19 -8.51 -0.10
N GLY A 85 -7.39 -9.26 0.65
CA GLY A 85 -6.23 -9.99 0.14
C GLY A 85 -5.05 -9.09 -0.23
N GLY A 86 -4.98 -7.87 0.30
CA GLY A 86 -3.97 -6.89 -0.12
C GLY A 86 -4.13 -6.47 -1.58
N SER A 87 -5.31 -6.69 -2.17
CA SER A 87 -5.52 -6.50 -3.59
C SER A 87 -5.39 -5.04 -4.01
N LEU A 88 -4.91 -4.82 -5.23
CA LEU A 88 -4.71 -3.49 -5.81
C LEU A 88 -6.01 -3.00 -6.46
N GLY A 89 -6.72 -2.11 -5.77
CA GLY A 89 -7.84 -1.32 -6.32
C GLY A 89 -7.42 0.11 -6.67
N LEU A 90 -8.37 0.92 -7.12
CA LEU A 90 -8.18 2.32 -7.51
C LEU A 90 -7.59 3.15 -6.37
N LEU A 91 -8.16 3.04 -5.17
CA LEU A 91 -7.70 3.77 -3.99
C LEU A 91 -6.34 3.27 -3.50
N THR A 92 -6.07 1.97 -3.61
CA THR A 92 -4.73 1.40 -3.38
C THR A 92 -3.71 2.00 -4.34
N GLY A 93 -4.07 2.14 -5.62
CA GLY A 93 -3.25 2.78 -6.65
C GLY A 93 -2.96 4.25 -6.33
N ASP A 94 -3.93 4.99 -5.81
CA ASP A 94 -3.75 6.38 -5.36
C ASP A 94 -2.74 6.48 -4.21
N ARG A 95 -2.79 5.56 -3.24
CA ARG A 95 -1.82 5.51 -2.13
C ARG A 95 -0.41 5.17 -2.61
N LEU A 96 -0.28 4.20 -3.51
CA LEU A 96 1.02 3.84 -4.07
C LEU A 96 1.63 5.00 -4.85
N GLU A 97 0.89 5.61 -5.77
CA GLU A 97 1.39 6.76 -6.53
C GLU A 97 1.78 7.92 -5.61
N ALA A 98 0.97 8.22 -4.60
CA ALA A 98 1.29 9.25 -3.61
C ALA A 98 2.56 8.92 -2.80
N ALA A 99 2.81 7.65 -2.47
CA ALA A 99 4.05 7.23 -1.80
C ALA A 99 5.28 7.46 -2.70
N TYR A 100 5.19 7.09 -3.98
CA TYR A 100 6.26 7.35 -4.95
C TYR A 100 6.50 8.86 -5.15
N ASP A 101 5.44 9.65 -5.27
CA ASP A 101 5.54 11.11 -5.42
C ASP A 101 6.11 11.76 -4.16
N LEU A 102 5.76 11.25 -2.97
CA LEU A 102 6.36 11.68 -1.70
C LEU A 102 7.86 11.39 -1.67
N ALA A 103 8.28 10.19 -2.08
CA ALA A 103 9.68 9.80 -2.14
C ALA A 103 10.47 10.69 -3.12
N LEU A 104 9.90 10.95 -4.30
CA LEU A 104 10.45 11.88 -5.29
C LEU A 104 10.60 13.30 -4.73
N THR A 105 9.55 13.82 -4.13
CA THR A 105 9.50 15.20 -3.61
C THR A 105 10.48 15.41 -2.46
N ARG A 106 10.53 14.45 -1.53
CA ARG A 106 11.41 14.50 -0.35
C ARG A 106 12.83 14.00 -0.65
N ARG A 107 13.07 13.45 -1.84
CA ARG A 107 14.31 12.79 -2.25
C ARG A 107 14.74 11.68 -1.29
N LEU A 108 13.79 10.87 -0.84
CA LEU A 108 14.02 9.76 0.07
C LEU A 108 14.02 8.42 -0.67
N PRO A 109 14.76 7.40 -0.18
CA PRO A 109 14.58 6.04 -0.62
C PRO A 109 13.16 5.56 -0.30
N LEU A 110 12.65 4.65 -1.14
CA LEU A 110 11.34 4.02 -0.96
C LEU A 110 11.51 2.55 -0.60
N LEU A 111 10.86 2.09 0.46
CA LEU A 111 10.83 0.70 0.88
C LEU A 111 9.39 0.18 0.86
N ALA A 112 9.17 -0.86 0.06
CA ALA A 112 7.90 -1.51 -0.15
C ALA A 112 7.85 -2.89 0.50
N LEU A 113 6.90 -3.09 1.41
CA LEU A 113 6.57 -4.39 2.01
C LEU A 113 5.33 -4.92 1.31
N VAL A 114 5.54 -5.83 0.37
CA VAL A 114 4.54 -6.25 -0.60
C VAL A 114 3.87 -7.52 -0.13
N ALA A 115 2.55 -7.46 0.04
CA ALA A 115 1.70 -8.59 0.38
C ALA A 115 0.37 -8.43 -0.36
N THR A 116 0.27 -9.00 -1.56
CA THR A 116 -0.91 -8.80 -2.42
C THR A 116 -1.33 -10.07 -3.14
N GLY A 117 -2.64 -10.32 -3.22
CA GLY A 117 -3.25 -11.33 -4.07
C GLY A 117 -3.43 -10.91 -5.53
N GLY A 118 -2.98 -9.70 -5.91
CA GLY A 118 -3.05 -9.17 -7.27
C GLY A 118 -4.07 -8.05 -7.44
N SER A 119 -4.62 -7.91 -8.64
CA SER A 119 -5.60 -6.86 -8.96
C SER A 119 -6.95 -7.12 -8.29
N ARG A 120 -7.63 -6.05 -7.85
CA ARG A 120 -8.94 -6.15 -7.22
C ARG A 120 -10.04 -6.42 -8.24
N MET A 121 -10.51 -7.67 -8.30
CA MET A 121 -11.49 -8.13 -9.28
C MET A 121 -12.79 -7.31 -9.29
N GLN A 122 -13.24 -6.84 -8.13
CA GLN A 122 -14.45 -6.03 -7.98
C GLN A 122 -14.38 -4.69 -8.74
N GLU A 123 -13.18 -4.26 -9.14
CA GLU A 123 -12.97 -3.03 -9.92
C GLU A 123 -12.50 -3.30 -11.36
N GLY A 124 -12.28 -4.57 -11.73
CA GLY A 124 -11.93 -5.01 -13.08
C GLY A 124 -10.79 -4.24 -13.74
N MET A 125 -11.04 -3.67 -14.92
CA MET A 125 -10.02 -2.94 -15.69
C MET A 125 -9.47 -1.72 -14.95
N VAL A 126 -10.27 -1.09 -14.07
CA VAL A 126 -9.81 0.02 -13.25
C VAL A 126 -8.68 -0.44 -12.33
N ALA A 127 -8.84 -1.59 -11.66
CA ALA A 127 -7.77 -2.18 -10.85
C ALA A 127 -6.53 -2.56 -11.68
N LEU A 128 -6.72 -3.10 -12.88
CA LEU A 128 -5.60 -3.50 -13.74
C LEU A 128 -4.72 -2.32 -14.16
N THR A 129 -5.33 -1.18 -14.52
CA THR A 129 -4.58 0.03 -14.90
C THR A 129 -3.70 0.60 -13.78
N GLN A 130 -3.95 0.23 -12.52
CA GLN A 130 -3.13 0.66 -11.40
C GLN A 130 -1.70 0.11 -11.49
N LEU A 131 -1.50 -1.07 -12.07
CA LEU A 131 -0.16 -1.61 -12.32
C LEU A 131 0.66 -0.71 -13.26
N GLN A 132 0.01 -0.10 -14.25
CA GLN A 132 0.65 0.84 -15.16
C GLN A 132 1.06 2.14 -14.43
N ARG A 133 0.21 2.66 -13.54
CA ARG A 133 0.52 3.82 -12.70
C ARG A 133 1.73 3.55 -11.80
N VAL A 134 1.74 2.40 -11.12
CA VAL A 134 2.85 1.99 -10.24
C VAL A 134 4.15 1.81 -11.03
N ALA A 135 4.09 1.18 -12.21
CA ALA A 135 5.26 1.00 -13.08
C ALA A 135 5.82 2.35 -13.57
N ALA A 136 4.95 3.28 -13.96
CA ALA A 136 5.35 4.64 -14.33
C ALA A 136 5.99 5.38 -13.15
N ALA A 137 5.40 5.31 -11.96
CA ALA A 137 5.94 5.92 -10.74
C ALA A 137 7.31 5.34 -10.34
N SER A 138 7.46 4.02 -10.40
CA SER A 138 8.75 3.33 -10.16
C SER A 138 9.82 3.74 -11.17
N THR A 139 9.44 3.93 -12.45
CA THR A 139 10.36 4.41 -13.50
C THR A 139 10.80 5.84 -13.22
N ARG A 140 9.89 6.73 -12.82
CA ARG A 140 10.21 8.12 -12.43
C ARG A 140 11.17 8.17 -11.24
N LEU A 141 10.93 7.36 -10.21
CA LEU A 141 11.80 7.28 -9.02
C LEU A 141 13.21 6.80 -9.38
N ARG A 142 13.32 5.77 -10.24
CA ARG A 142 14.59 5.28 -10.79
C ARG A 142 15.32 6.36 -11.59
N ALA A 143 14.62 7.06 -12.48
CA ALA A 143 15.21 8.12 -13.30
C ALA A 143 15.75 9.28 -12.45
N ALA A 144 15.15 9.53 -11.28
CA ALA A 144 15.64 10.51 -10.31
C ALA A 144 16.86 10.02 -9.50
N GLY A 145 17.33 8.78 -9.70
CA GLY A 145 18.48 8.20 -8.99
C GLY A 145 18.19 7.81 -7.54
N LEU A 146 16.93 7.67 -7.15
CA LEU A 146 16.53 7.31 -5.79
C LEU A 146 16.41 5.79 -5.63
N ALA A 147 16.89 5.27 -4.50
CA ALA A 147 16.82 3.86 -4.20
C ALA A 147 15.37 3.42 -3.96
N GLN A 148 15.00 2.26 -4.50
CA GLN A 148 13.75 1.60 -4.21
C GLN A 148 14.02 0.13 -3.87
N LEU A 149 13.45 -0.34 -2.77
CA LEU A 149 13.59 -1.72 -2.29
C LEU A 149 12.20 -2.32 -2.13
N ALA A 150 12.04 -3.58 -2.55
CA ALA A 150 10.82 -4.33 -2.35
C ALA A 150 11.13 -5.62 -1.59
N VAL A 151 10.34 -5.90 -0.56
CA VAL A 151 10.34 -7.13 0.22
C VAL A 151 9.04 -7.85 -0.11
N VAL A 152 9.13 -9.11 -0.54
CA VAL A 152 8.03 -9.95 -1.03
C VAL A 152 7.92 -11.24 -0.26
#